data_AF-A0A9W3B6K7-F1
#
_entry.id   AF-A0A9W3B6K7-F1
#
_cell.length_a   1.000
_cell.length_b   1.000
_cell.length_c   1.000
_cell.angle_alpha   90.00
_cell.angle_beta   90.00
_cell.angle_gamma   90.00
#
_symmetry.space_group_name_H-M   'P 1'
#
loop_
_entity.id
_entity.type
_entity.pdbx_description
1 polymer ?
#
loop_
_entity_poly.entity_id
_entity_poly.type
_entity_poly.pdbx_seq_one_letter_code
_entity_poly.pdbx_strand_id
1 'polypeptide(L)'
;MDTGLYLATIESSQFQPVYGYCIYFWYSMRGSDVRQLDVNIRIGGGTGYPVWSRSGDQKVDWLLGQVDLDSEYTSLPFKRDFVATTNA
;
A
#
# COMPACT_ATOMS: atom_id res chain seq x y z
N MET A 1 -8.03 26.23 -11.45
CA MET A 1 -6.96 25.96 -10.47
C MET A 1 -6.79 24.47 -10.46
N ASP A 2 -5.59 23.98 -10.72
CA ASP A 2 -5.32 22.57 -10.98
C ASP A 2 -5.75 21.71 -9.79
N THR A 3 -6.79 20.91 -9.95
CA THR A 3 -7.30 19.98 -8.93
C THR A 3 -6.62 18.60 -9.08
N GLY A 4 -5.36 18.59 -9.49
CA GLY A 4 -4.61 17.39 -9.79
C GLY A 4 -4.20 16.61 -8.53
N LEU A 5 -3.92 15.32 -8.72
CA LEU A 5 -3.34 14.44 -7.72
C LEU A 5 -1.99 13.95 -8.23
N TYR A 6 -0.97 13.91 -7.37
CA TYR A 6 0.25 13.17 -7.66
C TYR A 6 0.13 11.75 -7.13
N LEU A 7 0.62 10.80 -7.91
CA LEU A 7 0.65 9.38 -7.59
C LEU A 7 2.09 8.88 -7.64
N ALA A 8 2.51 8.21 -6.58
CA ALA A 8 3.78 7.49 -6.52
C ALA A 8 3.52 6.03 -6.16
N THR A 9 4.23 5.12 -6.82
CA THR A 9 4.10 3.68 -6.55
C THR A 9 5.48 3.06 -6.36
N ILE A 10 5.63 2.29 -5.29
CA ILE A 10 6.78 1.41 -5.08
C ILE A 10 6.28 -0.03 -5.16
N GLU A 11 6.75 -0.77 -6.15
CA GLU A 11 6.37 -2.16 -6.39
C GLU A 11 7.50 -3.11 -5.97
N SER A 12 7.14 -4.22 -5.34
CA SER A 12 8.09 -5.30 -5.05
C SER A 12 8.42 -6.14 -6.28
N SER A 13 9.46 -6.97 -6.17
CA SER A 13 9.57 -8.15 -7.04
C SER A 13 8.42 -9.13 -6.78
N GLN A 14 8.29 -10.12 -7.67
CA GLN A 14 7.30 -11.18 -7.53
C GLN A 14 7.71 -12.16 -6.42
N PHE A 15 6.80 -12.40 -5.50
CA PHE A 15 6.87 -13.44 -4.49
C PHE A 15 6.28 -14.74 -5.04
N GLN A 16 6.85 -15.86 -4.59
CA GLN A 16 6.28 -17.19 -4.81
C GLN A 16 5.15 -17.44 -3.79
N PRO A 17 4.24 -18.39 -4.04
CA PRO A 17 3.16 -18.71 -3.11
C PRO A 17 3.66 -19.06 -1.71
N VAL A 18 2.93 -18.61 -0.68
CA VAL A 18 3.24 -18.85 0.73
C VAL A 18 1.98 -19.12 1.54
N TYR A 19 2.09 -19.95 2.59
CA TYR A 19 0.97 -20.33 3.46
C TYR A 19 0.60 -19.28 4.52
N GLY A 20 1.48 -18.31 4.76
CA GLY A 20 1.24 -17.20 5.67
C GLY A 20 2.19 -16.06 5.37
N TYR A 21 1.67 -14.84 5.39
CA TYR A 21 2.45 -13.64 5.10
C TYR A 21 1.92 -12.48 5.90
N CYS A 22 2.82 -11.67 6.46
CA CYS A 22 2.45 -10.43 7.10
C CYS A 22 3.34 -9.32 6.58
N ILE A 23 2.70 -8.20 6.22
CA ILE A 23 3.40 -6.98 5.83
C ILE A 23 3.57 -6.14 7.09
N TYR A 24 4.82 -5.83 7.42
CA TYR A 24 5.20 -4.90 8.48
C TYR A 24 5.99 -3.75 7.87
N PHE A 25 5.56 -2.51 8.14
CA PHE A 25 6.19 -1.33 7.58
C PHE A 25 5.96 -0.12 8.48
N TRP A 26 6.87 0.85 8.41
CA TRP A 26 6.68 2.16 9.02
C TRP A 26 6.20 3.14 7.96
N TYR A 27 5.27 4.02 8.34
CA TYR A 27 4.80 5.10 7.48
C TYR A 27 4.69 6.42 8.24
N SER A 28 4.88 7.50 7.50
CA SER A 28 4.63 8.87 7.94
C SER A 28 3.70 9.53 6.92
N MET A 29 2.58 10.04 7.40
CA MET A 29 1.57 10.72 6.59
C MET A 29 1.27 12.06 7.26
N ARG A 30 2.25 12.97 7.26
CA ARG A 30 2.19 14.27 7.91
C ARG A 30 2.24 15.38 6.85
N GLY A 31 1.20 16.21 6.79
CA GLY A 31 1.10 17.29 5.83
C GLY A 31 -0.34 17.50 5.35
N SER A 32 -0.70 18.73 5.02
CA SER A 32 -2.04 19.09 4.53
C SER A 32 -2.29 18.66 3.08
N ASP A 33 -1.22 18.33 2.36
CA ASP A 33 -1.19 17.85 0.99
C ASP A 33 -1.29 16.32 0.88
N VAL A 34 -1.00 15.59 1.97
CA VAL A 34 -1.10 14.12 2.02
C VAL A 34 -2.56 13.67 1.89
N ARG A 35 -2.83 12.73 0.97
CA ARG A 35 -4.19 12.19 0.78
C ARG A 35 -4.34 10.74 1.17
N GLN A 36 -3.56 9.84 0.58
CA GLN A 36 -3.85 8.41 0.65
C GLN A 36 -2.55 7.62 0.63
N LEU A 37 -2.49 6.57 1.44
CA LEU A 37 -1.48 5.51 1.33
C LEU A 37 -2.20 4.17 1.32
N ASP A 38 -2.06 3.44 0.22
CA ASP A 38 -2.60 2.09 0.06
C ASP A 38 -1.47 1.08 -0.05
N VAL A 39 -1.67 -0.09 0.54
CA VAL A 39 -0.87 -1.28 0.30
C VAL A 39 -1.73 -2.26 -0.46
N ASN A 40 -1.32 -2.63 -1.67
CA ASN A 40 -2.08 -3.55 -2.49
C ASN A 40 -1.34 -4.86 -2.73
N ILE A 41 -2.09 -5.94 -2.94
CA ILE A 41 -1.59 -7.20 -3.46
C ILE A 41 -2.03 -7.38 -4.91
N ARG A 42 -1.07 -7.67 -5.79
CA ARG A 42 -1.32 -7.99 -7.19
C ARG A 42 -1.04 -9.47 -7.41
N ILE A 43 -2.06 -10.22 -7.80
CA ILE A 43 -1.94 -11.64 -8.14
C ILE A 43 -1.82 -11.76 -9.66
N GLY A 44 -0.75 -12.38 -10.15
CA GLY A 44 -0.46 -12.42 -11.59
C GLY A 44 -0.24 -11.02 -12.19
N GLY A 45 -0.91 -10.73 -13.31
CA GLY A 45 -0.87 -9.42 -13.99
C GLY A 45 -2.11 -8.54 -13.76
N GLY A 46 -2.97 -8.90 -12.78
CA GLY A 46 -4.22 -8.21 -12.50
C GLY A 46 -4.05 -6.87 -11.76
N THR A 47 -5.16 -6.16 -11.58
CA THR A 47 -5.26 -4.96 -10.73
C THR A 47 -5.02 -5.31 -9.26
N GLY A 48 -4.36 -4.41 -8.52
CA GLY A 48 -4.06 -4.62 -7.11
C GLY A 48 -5.30 -4.55 -6.22
N TYR A 49 -5.37 -5.43 -5.22
CA TYR A 49 -6.38 -5.43 -4.17
C TYR A 49 -5.85 -4.70 -2.94
N PRO A 50 -6.52 -3.64 -2.45
CA PRO A 50 -6.08 -2.94 -1.25
C PRO A 50 -6.28 -3.84 -0.03
N VAL A 51 -5.18 -4.16 0.64
CA VAL A 51 -5.17 -4.96 1.88
C VAL A 51 -4.95 -4.07 3.11
N TRP A 52 -4.44 -2.87 2.91
CA TRP A 52 -4.30 -1.86 3.96
C TRP A 52 -4.42 -0.47 3.37
N SER A 53 -5.01 0.46 4.13
CA SER A 53 -5.32 1.79 3.63
C SER A 53 -5.39 2.82 4.76
N ARG A 54 -4.81 4.00 4.56
CA ARG A 54 -4.97 5.18 5.44
C ARG A 54 -5.10 6.44 4.60
N SER A 55 -5.93 7.36 5.09
CA SER A 55 -6.23 8.62 4.42
C SER A 55 -5.88 9.83 5.30
N GLY A 56 -5.34 10.87 4.68
CA GLY A 56 -5.10 12.18 5.27
C GLY A 56 -3.97 12.21 6.29
N ASP A 57 -3.81 13.38 6.91
CA ASP A 57 -2.81 13.63 7.94
C ASP A 57 -3.07 12.76 9.19
N GLN A 58 -2.08 11.95 9.53
CA GLN A 58 -2.12 11.09 10.71
C GLN A 58 -1.61 11.78 11.98
N LYS A 59 -1.14 13.03 11.87
CA LYS A 59 -0.72 13.93 12.98
C LYS A 59 0.41 13.41 13.87
N VAL A 60 1.06 12.32 13.47
CA VAL A 60 2.14 11.65 14.19
C VAL A 60 3.30 11.40 13.22
N ASP A 61 4.54 11.45 13.73
CA ASP A 61 5.72 11.36 12.89
C ASP A 61 5.88 9.99 12.23
N TRP A 62 5.80 8.89 12.99
CA TRP A 62 5.91 7.54 12.43
C TRP A 62 4.91 6.61 13.10
N LEU A 63 4.20 5.84 12.29
CA LEU A 63 3.25 4.82 12.73
C LEU A 63 3.65 3.46 12.14
N LEU A 64 3.42 2.41 12.92
CA LEU A 64 3.61 1.04 12.47
C LEU A 64 2.34 0.58 11.74
N GLY A 65 2.50 0.20 10.48
CA GLY A 65 1.51 -0.52 9.69
C GLY A 65 1.78 -2.01 9.76
N GLN A 66 0.72 -2.79 10.00
CA GLN A 66 0.76 -4.24 10.01
C GLN A 66 -0.51 -4.76 9.35
N VAL A 67 -0.36 -5.76 8.47
CA VAL A 67 -1.49 -6.50 7.90
C VAL A 67 -1.09 -7.95 7.66
N ASP A 68 -1.83 -8.87 8.28
CA ASP A 68 -1.76 -10.29 7.98
C ASP A 68 -2.54 -10.57 6.69
N LEU A 69 -1.98 -11.39 5.80
CA LEU A 69 -2.61 -11.74 4.54
C LEU A 69 -3.18 -13.16 4.59
N ASP A 70 -4.43 -13.26 4.17
CA ASP A 70 -5.09 -14.54 3.95
C ASP A 70 -4.57 -15.23 2.67
N SER A 71 -4.77 -16.55 2.62
CA SER A 71 -4.35 -17.39 1.50
C SER A 71 -4.95 -16.99 0.15
N GLU A 72 -6.04 -16.23 0.12
CA GLU A 72 -6.60 -15.63 -1.09
C GLU A 72 -5.56 -14.77 -1.83
N TYR A 73 -4.70 -14.08 -1.09
CA TYR A 73 -3.69 -13.18 -1.65
C TYR A 73 -2.34 -13.86 -1.92
N THR A 74 -2.06 -14.97 -1.22
CA THR A 74 -0.72 -15.56 -1.17
C THR A 74 -0.62 -16.96 -1.76
N SER A 75 -1.74 -17.58 -2.16
CA SER A 75 -1.78 -18.93 -2.75
C SER A 75 -1.28 -19.01 -4.20
N LEU A 76 -1.19 -17.86 -4.87
CA LEU A 76 -0.66 -17.70 -6.22
C LEU A 76 0.52 -16.73 -6.21
N PRO A 77 1.40 -16.76 -7.22
CA PRO A 77 2.49 -15.78 -7.30
C PRO A 77 1.95 -14.35 -7.30
N PHE A 78 2.50 -13.51 -6.42
CA PHE A 78 1.97 -12.19 -6.14
C PHE A 78 3.06 -11.13 -6.01
N LYS A 79 2.69 -9.87 -6.17
CA LYS A 79 3.50 -8.70 -5.82
C LYS A 79 2.75 -7.88 -4.78
N ARG A 80 3.48 -7.05 -4.03
CA ARG A 80 2.86 -5.96 -3.27
C ARG A 80 3.32 -4.62 -3.82
N ASP A 81 2.46 -3.63 -3.72
CA ASP A 81 2.84 -2.24 -3.95
C ASP A 81 2.38 -1.33 -2.80
N PHE A 82 3.06 -0.20 -2.70
CA PHE A 82 2.66 0.93 -1.87
C PHE A 82 2.32 2.07 -2.82
N VAL A 83 1.09 2.57 -2.76
CA VAL A 83 0.60 3.67 -3.59
C VAL A 83 0.35 4.88 -2.71
N ALA A 84 1.12 5.94 -2.91
CA ALA A 84 0.96 7.21 -2.22
C ALA A 84 0.28 8.23 -3.14
N THR A 85 -0.71 8.94 -2.60
CA THR A 85 -1.41 10.03 -3.27
C THR A 85 -1.26 11.32 -2.47
N THR A 86 -0.92 12.41 -3.15
CA THR A 86 -0.93 13.78 -2.59
C THR A 86 -1.71 14.72 -3.49
N ASN A 87 -2.03 15.91 -2.98
CA ASN A 87 -2.45 17.02 -3.84
C ASN A 87 -1.29 17.47 -4.74
N ALA A 88 -1.66 18.09 -5.87
CA ALA A 88 -0.73 18.73 -6.80
C ALA A 88 -0.03 19.98 -6.22
#